data_AF-A0A531L729-F1
#
_entry.id   AF-A0A531L729-F1
#
_cell.length_a   1.000
_cell.length_b   1.000
_cell.length_c   1.000
_cell.angle_alpha   90.00
_cell.angle_beta   90.00
_cell.angle_gamma   90.00
#
_symmetry.space_group_name_H-M   'P 1'
#
loop_
_entity.id
_entity.type
_entity.pdbx_description
1 polymer ?
#
loop_
_entity_poly.entity_id
_entity_poly.type
_entity_poly.pdbx_seq_one_letter_code
_entity_poly.pdbx_strand_id
1 'polypeptide(L)'
;MQSAVKATLKPDLAVARDWWRGAVIYQIYPRSYQDSDGDGIGDLRGIIDRLPYIAALGVDAIWISPFFKSPMKDFGYDVSDYCDVDPMFGTLADFDALTAEAHRLGLKVMIDEVLSHTADVHPWFRESRSSRTNPKSDWYVWADARPDGTPPNNWLSIFGGSAWQWDTSRQQYYLHNFLAEQPDLNFHSRAVQDALLDVTRFWLERGVDGFRLDTINFYFHSQGLEDNPPLPPEQRNDQTAPSVNPYNYQDHLYDKSRPENLGFLERFRALLDEYPA
;
A
#
# COMPACT_ATOMS: atom_id res chain seq x y z
N MET A 1 23.61 29.66 43.56
CA MET A 1 23.88 28.22 43.65
C MET A 1 22.96 27.51 42.67
N GLN A 2 23.50 27.07 41.54
CA GLN A 2 22.77 26.44 40.44
C GLN A 2 22.35 25.02 40.85
N SER A 3 21.06 24.71 40.71
CA SER A 3 20.51 23.37 40.86
C SER A 3 20.78 22.60 39.58
N ALA A 4 21.66 21.60 39.66
CA ALA A 4 21.93 20.69 38.56
C ALA A 4 20.75 19.72 38.43
N VAL A 5 19.96 19.88 37.36
CA VAL A 5 19.00 18.87 36.92
C VAL A 5 19.81 17.65 36.50
N LYS A 6 19.72 16.58 37.30
CA LYS A 6 20.24 15.27 36.90
C LYS A 6 19.47 14.81 35.67
N ALA A 7 20.14 14.82 34.52
CA ALA A 7 19.67 14.12 33.35
C ALA A 7 19.53 12.64 33.72
N THR A 8 18.29 12.15 33.75
CA THR A 8 18.02 10.72 33.86
C THR A 8 18.49 10.10 32.55
N LEU A 9 19.69 9.53 32.55
CA LEU A 9 20.18 8.69 31.46
C LEU A 9 19.15 7.59 31.24
N LYS A 10 18.59 7.50 30.03
CA LYS A 10 17.84 6.32 29.59
C LYS A 10 18.75 5.11 29.86
N PRO A 11 18.22 4.00 30.40
CA PRO A 11 19.00 2.78 30.48
C PRO A 11 19.51 2.48 29.08
N ASP A 12 20.79 2.09 28.96
CA ASP A 12 21.30 1.46 27.74
C ASP A 12 20.44 0.19 27.51
N LEU A 13 19.33 0.38 26.81
CA LEU A 13 18.60 -0.68 26.14
C LEU A 13 19.61 -1.19 25.13
N ALA A 14 20.30 -2.27 25.49
CA ALA A 14 21.04 -3.10 24.55
C ALA A 14 20.25 -3.12 23.25
N VAL A 15 20.82 -2.56 22.17
CA VAL A 15 20.19 -2.36 20.86
C VAL A 15 19.12 -3.42 20.67
N ALA A 16 17.85 -3.05 20.89
CA ALA A 16 16.78 -4.03 20.90
C ALA A 16 16.80 -4.64 19.50
N ARG A 17 17.13 -5.92 19.39
CA ARG A 17 17.24 -6.64 18.10
C ARG A 17 16.01 -6.46 17.20
N ASP A 18 14.88 -6.06 17.78
CA ASP A 18 13.64 -5.73 17.10
C ASP A 18 13.13 -4.34 17.57
N TRP A 19 13.70 -3.24 17.06
CA TRP A 19 13.28 -1.87 17.43
C TRP A 19 11.77 -1.63 17.29
N TRP A 20 11.16 -2.29 16.29
CA TRP A 20 9.75 -2.19 15.92
C TRP A 20 8.80 -2.83 16.96
N ARG A 21 9.27 -3.74 17.82
CA ARG A 21 8.43 -4.38 18.85
C ARG A 21 8.23 -3.45 20.04
N GLY A 22 7.23 -2.57 19.92
CA GLY A 22 6.90 -1.56 20.94
C GLY A 22 7.29 -0.14 20.55
N ALA A 23 7.72 0.06 19.29
CA ALA A 23 8.00 1.39 18.74
C ALA A 23 6.76 2.28 18.69
N VAL A 24 6.98 3.58 18.86
CA VAL A 24 6.02 4.63 18.56
C VAL A 24 6.33 5.20 17.17
N ILE A 25 5.36 5.10 16.26
CA ILE A 25 5.51 5.51 14.86
C ILE A 25 4.67 6.77 14.61
N TYR A 26 5.29 7.79 14.02
CA TYR A 26 4.63 9.03 13.60
C TYR A 26 4.22 8.94 12.13
N GLN A 27 2.91 8.83 11.86
CA GLN A 27 2.40 8.82 10.50
C GLN A 27 2.41 10.23 9.90
N ILE A 28 2.94 10.35 8.68
CA ILE A 28 2.98 11.56 7.88
C ILE A 28 2.14 11.35 6.63
N TYR A 29 1.20 12.24 6.38
CA TYR A 29 0.49 12.34 5.10
C TYR A 29 1.14 13.44 4.25
N PRO A 30 1.97 13.11 3.23
CA PRO A 30 2.87 14.07 2.59
C PRO A 30 2.18 15.33 2.08
N ARG A 31 1.08 15.14 1.34
CA ARG A 31 0.29 16.22 0.70
C ARG A 31 -0.16 17.32 1.66
N SER A 32 -0.27 17.03 2.95
CA SER A 32 -0.84 17.95 3.95
C SER A 32 0.12 18.25 5.10
N TYR A 33 1.40 17.89 4.97
CA TYR A 33 2.34 18.08 6.07
C TYR A 33 3.04 19.45 6.00
N GLN A 34 3.85 19.69 4.98
CA GLN A 34 4.54 20.97 4.78
C GLN A 34 4.91 21.13 3.31
N ASP A 35 4.39 22.20 2.69
CA ASP A 35 4.80 22.69 1.37
C ASP A 35 6.11 23.49 1.52
N SER A 36 7.11 23.19 0.69
CA SER A 36 8.42 23.85 0.70
C SER A 36 8.71 24.70 -0.55
N ASP A 37 7.96 24.55 -1.63
CA ASP A 37 8.19 25.23 -2.91
C ASP A 37 7.08 26.23 -3.31
N GLY A 38 5.98 26.24 -2.57
CA GLY A 38 4.88 27.18 -2.69
C GLY A 38 3.79 26.77 -3.68
N ASP A 39 3.75 25.51 -4.12
CA ASP A 39 2.71 25.01 -5.04
C ASP A 39 1.37 24.67 -4.34
N GLY A 40 1.34 24.69 -3.01
CA GLY A 40 0.17 24.41 -2.17
C GLY A 40 0.02 22.94 -1.74
N ILE A 41 0.97 22.06 -2.08
CA ILE A 41 0.99 20.64 -1.74
C ILE A 41 2.23 20.35 -0.88
N GLY A 42 2.08 19.57 0.18
CA GLY A 42 3.23 19.17 0.98
C GLY A 42 4.14 18.17 0.25
N ASP A 43 5.46 18.32 0.42
CA ASP A 43 6.48 17.60 -0.33
C ASP A 43 7.56 16.96 0.59
N LEU A 44 8.47 16.16 0.02
CA LEU A 44 9.50 15.45 0.80
C LEU A 44 10.50 16.41 1.46
N ARG A 45 10.80 17.57 0.84
CA ARG A 45 11.69 18.57 1.42
C ARG A 45 11.05 19.25 2.63
N GLY A 46 9.75 19.52 2.57
CA GLY A 46 8.97 20.00 3.70
C GLY A 46 8.96 19.01 4.87
N ILE A 47 8.95 17.70 4.59
CA ILE A 47 9.14 16.67 5.64
C ILE A 47 10.54 16.78 6.25
N ILE A 48 11.60 16.87 5.42
CA ILE A 48 12.99 17.03 5.87
C ILE A 48 13.12 18.19 6.86
N ASP A 49 12.58 19.35 6.51
CA ASP A 49 12.64 20.57 7.33
C ASP A 49 11.96 20.42 8.70
N ARG A 50 11.07 19.44 8.84
CA ARG A 50 10.30 19.15 10.05
C ARG A 50 10.78 17.93 10.83
N LEU A 51 11.72 17.14 10.30
CA LEU A 51 12.30 16.00 11.02
C LEU A 51 12.85 16.35 12.41
N PRO A 52 13.52 17.50 12.64
CA PRO A 52 13.95 17.88 13.99
C PRO A 52 12.79 18.04 14.99
N TYR A 53 11.63 18.52 14.53
CA TYR A 53 10.42 18.59 15.35
C TYR A 53 9.92 17.18 15.69
N ILE A 54 9.84 16.29 14.70
CA ILE A 54 9.38 14.91 14.91
C ILE A 54 10.29 14.18 15.90
N ALA A 55 11.62 14.31 15.74
CA ALA A 55 12.59 13.72 16.67
C ALA A 55 12.40 14.25 18.10
N ALA A 56 12.08 15.54 18.26
CA ALA A 56 11.82 16.13 19.58
C ALA A 56 10.54 15.62 20.25
N LEU A 57 9.59 15.04 19.51
CA LEU A 57 8.42 14.35 20.08
C LEU A 57 8.81 13.03 20.77
N GLY A 58 10.00 12.49 20.48
CA GLY A 58 10.52 11.27 21.08
C GLY A 58 9.95 9.98 20.48
N VAL A 59 9.46 10.04 19.24
CA VAL A 59 9.04 8.86 18.46
C VAL A 59 10.26 8.08 17.96
N ASP A 60 10.05 6.80 17.64
CA ASP A 60 11.12 5.91 17.18
C ASP A 60 11.22 5.87 15.65
N ALA A 61 10.10 6.09 14.96
CA ALA A 61 10.02 6.02 13.50
C ALA A 61 9.03 7.02 12.92
N ILE A 62 9.20 7.31 11.63
CA ILE A 62 8.17 7.91 10.78
C ILE A 62 7.58 6.86 9.84
N TRP A 63 6.29 6.97 9.54
CA TRP A 63 5.65 6.26 8.45
C TRP A 63 5.10 7.29 7.46
N ILE A 64 5.60 7.26 6.23
CA ILE A 64 5.19 8.16 5.17
C ILE A 64 4.14 7.47 4.30
N SER A 65 2.93 8.03 4.23
CA SER A 65 1.90 7.60 3.26
C SER A 65 2.37 7.80 1.81
N PRO A 66 1.70 7.20 0.80
CA PRO A 66 2.26 7.07 -0.54
C PRO A 66 2.74 8.40 -1.16
N PHE A 67 3.95 8.37 -1.71
CA PHE A 67 4.57 9.46 -2.47
C PHE A 67 5.06 9.00 -3.85
N PHE A 68 4.69 7.78 -4.25
CA PHE A 68 5.02 7.19 -5.55
C PHE A 68 4.30 7.90 -6.67
N LYS A 69 4.79 7.77 -7.92
CA LYS A 69 4.08 8.32 -9.08
C LYS A 69 2.66 7.80 -9.15
N SER A 70 1.70 8.71 -9.21
CA SER A 70 0.28 8.37 -9.17
C SER A 70 -0.55 9.39 -9.96
N PRO A 71 -1.66 8.96 -10.60
CA PRO A 71 -2.69 9.88 -11.09
C PRO A 71 -3.39 10.67 -9.99
N MET A 72 -3.19 10.30 -8.73
CA MET A 72 -3.78 10.90 -7.54
C MET A 72 -5.30 10.78 -7.47
N LYS A 73 -5.91 9.77 -8.12
CA LYS A 73 -7.35 9.52 -8.04
C LYS A 73 -7.75 8.99 -6.66
N ASP A 74 -6.85 8.27 -6.01
CA ASP A 74 -6.92 7.90 -4.60
C ASP A 74 -5.70 8.45 -3.85
N PHE A 75 -5.30 9.68 -4.22
CA PHE A 75 -4.26 10.47 -3.56
C PHE A 75 -2.96 9.72 -3.22
N GLY A 76 -2.50 8.87 -4.15
CA GLY A 76 -1.22 8.16 -4.06
C GLY A 76 -1.37 6.65 -3.89
N TYR A 77 -2.55 6.15 -3.53
CA TYR A 77 -2.83 4.70 -3.46
C TYR A 77 -3.10 4.07 -4.83
N ASP A 78 -3.35 4.87 -5.86
CA ASP A 78 -3.37 4.44 -7.26
C ASP A 78 -1.96 4.58 -7.88
N VAL A 79 -1.08 3.60 -7.65
CA VAL A 79 0.35 3.67 -8.04
C VAL A 79 0.56 3.38 -9.54
N SER A 80 1.24 4.28 -10.25
CA SER A 80 1.57 4.16 -11.69
C SER A 80 3.03 3.83 -11.99
N ASP A 81 3.93 4.07 -11.03
CA ASP A 81 5.32 3.60 -11.02
C ASP A 81 5.75 3.41 -9.56
N TYR A 82 6.03 2.16 -9.19
CA TYR A 82 6.39 1.78 -7.82
C TYR A 82 7.78 2.24 -7.39
N CYS A 83 8.68 2.50 -8.34
CA CYS A 83 10.10 2.71 -8.08
C CYS A 83 10.54 4.15 -8.39
N ASP A 84 9.60 5.10 -8.35
CA ASP A 84 9.90 6.52 -8.51
C ASP A 84 8.97 7.37 -7.64
N VAL A 85 9.42 8.59 -7.35
CA VAL A 85 8.67 9.58 -6.58
C VAL A 85 7.78 10.39 -7.54
N ASP A 86 6.55 10.70 -7.12
CA ASP A 86 5.72 11.61 -7.90
C ASP A 86 6.38 13.00 -7.96
N PRO A 87 6.50 13.63 -9.15
CA PRO A 87 7.12 14.95 -9.26
C PRO A 87 6.54 16.02 -8.34
N MET A 88 5.27 15.92 -7.91
CA MET A 88 4.69 16.86 -6.95
C MET A 88 5.26 16.73 -5.52
N PHE A 89 5.92 15.61 -5.20
CA PHE A 89 6.55 15.40 -3.90
C PHE A 89 8.07 15.59 -3.94
N GLY A 90 8.64 15.76 -5.14
CA GLY A 90 10.08 15.92 -5.36
C GLY A 90 10.67 14.78 -6.18
N THR A 91 11.85 14.32 -5.80
CA THR A 91 12.63 13.32 -6.54
C THR A 91 13.10 12.17 -5.66
N LEU A 92 13.58 11.08 -6.26
CA LEU A 92 14.27 10.02 -5.52
C LEU A 92 15.45 10.56 -4.69
N ALA A 93 16.16 11.57 -5.18
CA ALA A 93 17.26 12.18 -4.44
C ALA A 93 16.78 12.93 -3.18
N ASP A 94 15.58 13.51 -3.22
CA ASP A 94 14.97 14.13 -2.04
C ASP A 94 14.55 13.06 -1.02
N PHE A 95 14.07 11.90 -1.50
CA PHE A 95 13.80 10.75 -0.62
C PHE A 95 15.08 10.19 0.04
N ASP A 96 16.16 10.07 -0.72
CA ASP A 96 17.47 9.64 -0.19
C ASP A 96 17.97 10.63 0.87
N ALA A 97 17.81 11.94 0.64
CA ALA A 97 18.15 12.98 1.60
C ALA A 97 17.27 12.93 2.87
N LEU A 98 15.98 12.63 2.71
CA LEU A 98 15.05 12.44 3.82
C LEU A 98 15.48 11.27 4.69
N THR A 99 15.77 10.13 4.06
CA THR A 99 16.20 8.92 4.76
C THR A 99 17.49 9.18 5.54
N ALA A 100 18.48 9.80 4.90
CA ALA A 100 19.74 10.16 5.54
C ALA A 100 19.56 11.11 6.74
N GLU A 101 18.69 12.12 6.63
CA GLU A 101 18.45 13.07 7.73
C GLU A 101 17.65 12.43 8.88
N ALA A 102 16.66 11.59 8.58
CA ALA A 102 15.92 10.84 9.58
C ALA A 102 16.86 9.93 10.38
N HIS A 103 17.72 9.16 9.69
CA HIS A 103 18.73 8.32 10.33
C HIS A 103 19.73 9.13 11.16
N ARG A 104 20.17 10.30 10.68
CA ARG A 104 21.05 11.21 11.44
C ARG A 104 20.41 11.66 12.76
N LEU A 105 19.09 11.80 12.78
CA LEU A 105 18.29 12.15 13.96
C LEU A 105 17.88 10.93 14.81
N GLY A 106 18.29 9.72 14.42
CA GLY A 106 17.96 8.48 15.12
C GLY A 106 16.53 7.99 14.89
N LEU A 107 15.84 8.48 13.86
CA LEU A 107 14.51 8.05 13.45
C LEU A 107 14.61 6.93 12.41
N LYS A 108 13.77 5.91 12.55
CA LYS A 108 13.53 4.90 11.52
C LYS A 108 12.56 5.39 10.45
N VAL A 109 12.72 4.94 9.22
CA VAL A 109 11.90 5.36 8.07
C VAL A 109 11.09 4.19 7.56
N MET A 110 9.77 4.29 7.71
CA MET A 110 8.81 3.39 7.09
C MET A 110 8.05 4.09 5.98
N ILE A 111 7.67 3.35 4.95
CA ILE A 111 6.82 3.85 3.86
C ILE A 111 5.59 2.95 3.66
N ASP A 112 4.54 3.50 3.08
CA ASP A 112 3.42 2.70 2.60
C ASP A 112 3.85 1.78 1.45
N GLU A 113 3.23 0.61 1.36
CA GLU A 113 3.41 -0.30 0.23
C GLU A 113 2.04 -0.78 -0.27
N VAL A 114 1.69 -0.36 -1.50
CA VAL A 114 0.36 -0.59 -2.09
C VAL A 114 0.45 -1.71 -3.11
N LEU A 115 0.53 -2.95 -2.61
CA LEU A 115 0.82 -4.11 -3.45
C LEU A 115 -0.43 -4.80 -4.04
N SER A 116 -1.63 -4.53 -3.50
CA SER A 116 -2.86 -5.22 -3.93
C SER A 116 -3.30 -4.86 -5.34
N HIS A 117 -3.04 -3.62 -5.76
CA HIS A 117 -3.52 -3.06 -7.02
C HIS A 117 -2.54 -2.00 -7.54
N THR A 118 -2.65 -1.69 -8.82
CA THR A 118 -1.94 -0.56 -9.46
C THR A 118 -2.95 0.46 -9.95
N ALA A 119 -2.49 1.63 -10.42
CA ALA A 119 -3.30 2.49 -11.27
C ALA A 119 -3.63 1.82 -12.61
N ASP A 120 -4.76 2.17 -13.23
CA ASP A 120 -5.14 1.74 -14.58
C ASP A 120 -4.22 2.29 -15.69
N VAL A 121 -3.44 3.32 -15.38
CA VAL A 121 -2.38 3.84 -16.26
C VAL A 121 -1.03 3.18 -16.05
N HIS A 122 -0.89 2.28 -15.06
CA HIS A 122 0.35 1.56 -14.82
C HIS A 122 0.74 0.76 -16.09
N PRO A 123 2.03 0.74 -16.49
CA PRO A 123 2.46 0.02 -17.69
C PRO A 123 2.03 -1.45 -17.71
N TRP A 124 1.99 -2.10 -16.54
CA TRP A 124 1.52 -3.47 -16.41
C TRP A 124 0.05 -3.63 -16.82
N PHE A 125 -0.86 -2.77 -16.35
CA PHE A 125 -2.28 -2.86 -16.71
C PHE A 125 -2.51 -2.51 -18.17
N ARG A 126 -1.81 -1.49 -18.69
CA ARG A 126 -1.87 -1.10 -20.11
C ARG A 126 -1.47 -2.26 -21.02
N GLU A 127 -0.40 -2.98 -20.67
CA GLU A 127 0.00 -4.18 -21.40
C GLU A 127 -1.03 -5.30 -21.22
N SER A 128 -1.43 -5.60 -19.98
CA SER A 128 -2.38 -6.67 -19.65
C SER A 128 -3.70 -6.52 -20.42
N ARG A 129 -4.25 -5.30 -20.48
CA ARG A 129 -5.54 -5.01 -21.15
C ARG A 129 -5.45 -4.99 -22.69
N SER A 130 -4.25 -5.06 -23.28
CA SER A 130 -4.08 -4.96 -24.74
C SER A 130 -4.56 -6.21 -25.49
N SER A 131 -4.57 -7.37 -24.84
CA SER A 131 -5.04 -8.64 -25.41
C SER A 131 -5.22 -9.71 -24.33
N ARG A 132 -5.72 -10.89 -24.69
CA ARG A 132 -5.81 -12.04 -23.78
C ARG A 132 -4.56 -12.92 -23.75
N THR A 133 -3.52 -12.58 -24.53
CA THR A 133 -2.36 -13.46 -24.75
C THR A 133 -1.00 -12.74 -24.64
N ASN A 134 -0.99 -11.47 -24.22
CA ASN A 134 0.25 -10.75 -23.98
C ASN A 134 0.98 -11.30 -22.73
N PRO A 135 2.28 -11.00 -22.54
CA PRO A 135 3.06 -11.48 -21.40
C PRO A 135 2.52 -11.13 -20.01
N LYS A 136 1.63 -10.14 -19.90
CA LYS A 136 0.97 -9.72 -18.65
C LYS A 136 -0.53 -10.02 -18.62
N SER A 137 -1.01 -10.89 -19.52
CA SER A 137 -2.45 -11.15 -19.68
C SER A 137 -3.10 -11.75 -18.43
N ASP A 138 -2.32 -12.38 -17.55
CA ASP A 138 -2.69 -12.98 -16.27
C ASP A 138 -2.22 -12.18 -15.04
N TRP A 139 -1.60 -11.01 -15.23
CA TRP A 139 -1.08 -10.18 -14.11
C TRP A 139 -2.18 -9.48 -13.30
N TYR A 140 -3.38 -9.38 -13.86
CA TYR A 140 -4.56 -8.81 -13.21
C TYR A 140 -5.68 -9.84 -13.24
N VAL A 141 -6.67 -9.65 -12.38
CA VAL A 141 -7.80 -10.59 -12.27
C VAL A 141 -8.82 -10.29 -13.36
N TRP A 142 -8.78 -11.08 -14.43
CA TRP A 142 -9.71 -10.99 -15.56
C TRP A 142 -10.73 -12.14 -15.54
N ALA A 143 -11.99 -11.83 -15.83
CA ALA A 143 -13.06 -12.81 -15.94
C ALA A 143 -14.00 -12.48 -17.11
N ASP A 144 -14.52 -13.52 -17.78
CA ASP A 144 -15.59 -13.33 -18.75
C ASP A 144 -16.89 -12.91 -18.06
N ALA A 145 -17.74 -12.17 -18.77
CA ALA A 145 -19.08 -11.86 -18.31
C ALA A 145 -19.94 -13.14 -18.20
N ARG A 146 -20.99 -13.08 -17.38
CA ARG A 146 -22.09 -14.06 -17.45
C ARG A 146 -22.77 -14.00 -18.83
N PRO A 147 -23.54 -15.04 -19.24
CA PRO A 147 -24.17 -15.07 -20.56
C PRO A 147 -25.11 -13.89 -20.88
N ASP A 148 -25.63 -13.22 -19.87
CA ASP A 148 -26.47 -12.02 -19.99
C ASP A 148 -25.67 -10.70 -20.00
N GLY A 149 -24.34 -10.79 -19.97
CA GLY A 149 -23.42 -9.65 -19.97
C GLY A 149 -23.16 -9.06 -18.58
N THR A 150 -23.68 -9.65 -17.50
CA THR A 150 -23.46 -9.15 -16.12
C THR A 150 -22.10 -9.58 -15.54
N PRO A 151 -21.64 -8.91 -14.46
CA PRO A 151 -20.43 -9.31 -13.73
C PRO A 151 -20.39 -10.80 -13.33
N PRO A 152 -19.20 -11.39 -13.18
CA PRO A 152 -19.06 -12.83 -12.90
C PRO A 152 -19.64 -13.26 -11.55
N ASN A 153 -19.60 -12.39 -10.54
CA ASN A 153 -20.14 -12.64 -9.20
C ASN A 153 -20.67 -11.37 -8.52
N ASN A 154 -21.08 -11.51 -7.27
CA ASN A 154 -21.73 -10.46 -6.48
C ASN A 154 -20.75 -9.55 -5.70
N TRP A 155 -19.44 -9.67 -5.87
CA TRP A 155 -18.48 -8.89 -5.10
C TRP A 155 -18.65 -7.38 -5.33
N LEU A 156 -18.47 -6.60 -4.26
CA LEU A 156 -18.66 -5.16 -4.26
C LEU A 156 -17.34 -4.43 -4.06
N SER A 157 -17.18 -3.30 -4.74
CA SER A 157 -16.11 -2.36 -4.43
C SER A 157 -16.40 -1.65 -3.11
N ILE A 158 -15.38 -1.46 -2.28
CA ILE A 158 -15.45 -0.66 -1.07
C ILE A 158 -15.82 0.79 -1.40
N PHE A 159 -15.41 1.31 -2.55
CA PHE A 159 -15.75 2.67 -2.98
C PHE A 159 -17.06 2.77 -3.77
N GLY A 160 -17.81 1.67 -3.84
CA GLY A 160 -19.19 1.63 -4.29
C GLY A 160 -19.37 0.98 -5.66
N GLY A 161 -20.49 0.27 -5.79
CA GLY A 161 -20.83 -0.49 -6.99
C GLY A 161 -20.21 -1.89 -7.02
N SER A 162 -20.26 -2.52 -8.21
CA SER A 162 -19.63 -3.81 -8.48
C SER A 162 -18.12 -3.71 -8.30
N ALA A 163 -17.47 -4.78 -7.80
CA ALA A 163 -16.01 -4.90 -7.83
C ALA A 163 -15.47 -5.22 -9.24
N TRP A 164 -16.33 -5.26 -10.24
CA TRP A 164 -15.98 -5.65 -11.60
C TRP A 164 -16.30 -4.54 -12.59
N GLN A 165 -15.28 -4.12 -13.34
CA GLN A 165 -15.39 -3.13 -14.41
C GLN A 165 -15.15 -3.77 -15.77
N TRP A 166 -16.05 -3.52 -16.72
CA TRP A 166 -15.94 -4.04 -18.08
C TRP A 166 -14.86 -3.29 -18.87
N ASP A 167 -13.98 -4.03 -19.53
CA ASP A 167 -13.00 -3.53 -20.49
C ASP A 167 -13.40 -3.91 -21.91
N THR A 168 -13.60 -2.91 -22.77
CA THR A 168 -14.04 -3.12 -24.16
C THR A 168 -12.96 -3.72 -25.06
N SER A 169 -11.68 -3.52 -24.74
CA SER A 169 -10.55 -4.02 -25.55
C SER A 169 -10.37 -5.53 -25.36
N ARG A 170 -10.53 -6.04 -24.14
CA ARG A 170 -10.48 -7.49 -23.84
C ARG A 170 -11.83 -8.17 -23.92
N GLN A 171 -12.92 -7.42 -23.86
CA GLN A 171 -14.27 -7.95 -23.69
C GLN A 171 -14.35 -8.86 -22.46
N GLN A 172 -13.79 -8.38 -21.35
CA GLN A 172 -13.74 -9.07 -20.06
C GLN A 172 -13.96 -8.05 -18.95
N TYR A 173 -14.41 -8.53 -17.81
CA TYR A 173 -14.35 -7.78 -16.56
C TYR A 173 -12.96 -7.89 -15.94
N TYR A 174 -12.49 -6.84 -15.29
CA TYR A 174 -11.37 -6.90 -14.34
C TYR A 174 -11.84 -6.56 -12.93
N LEU A 175 -11.20 -7.18 -11.93
CA LEU A 175 -11.46 -6.92 -10.52
C LEU A 175 -10.85 -5.59 -10.09
N HIS A 176 -11.60 -4.85 -9.26
CA HIS A 176 -11.14 -3.71 -8.50
C HIS A 176 -11.89 -3.66 -7.15
N ASN A 177 -11.18 -3.84 -6.04
CA ASN A 177 -11.74 -3.75 -4.69
C ASN A 177 -12.03 -2.29 -4.29
N PHE A 178 -11.38 -1.34 -4.94
CA PHE A 178 -11.47 0.10 -4.68
C PHE A 178 -11.98 0.84 -5.92
N LEU A 179 -11.32 1.91 -6.37
CA LEU A 179 -11.72 2.63 -7.58
C LEU A 179 -11.61 1.71 -8.80
N ALA A 180 -12.42 1.96 -9.83
CA ALA A 180 -12.27 1.29 -11.11
C ALA A 180 -10.85 1.52 -11.69
N GLU A 181 -10.22 2.62 -11.34
CA GLU A 181 -8.85 2.94 -11.75
C GLU A 181 -7.76 2.31 -10.88
N GLN A 182 -8.14 1.42 -9.96
CA GLN A 182 -7.26 0.59 -9.14
C GLN A 182 -7.49 -0.91 -9.46
N PRO A 183 -7.16 -1.38 -10.68
CA PRO A 183 -7.28 -2.80 -11.01
C PRO A 183 -6.39 -3.66 -10.10
N ASP A 184 -7.00 -4.69 -9.50
CA ASP A 184 -6.32 -5.61 -8.58
C ASP A 184 -5.36 -6.55 -9.33
N LEU A 185 -4.17 -6.68 -8.77
CA LEU A 185 -3.16 -7.61 -9.24
C LEU A 185 -3.57 -9.05 -8.92
N ASN A 186 -3.25 -9.97 -9.82
CA ASN A 186 -3.52 -11.38 -9.62
C ASN A 186 -2.34 -12.05 -8.89
N PHE A 187 -2.41 -12.08 -7.56
CA PHE A 187 -1.37 -12.73 -6.75
C PHE A 187 -1.26 -14.24 -6.93
N HIS A 188 -2.20 -14.90 -7.62
CA HIS A 188 -1.99 -16.30 -8.01
C HIS A 188 -0.85 -16.46 -9.02
N SER A 189 -0.53 -15.40 -9.78
CA SER A 189 0.62 -15.37 -10.69
C SER A 189 1.93 -15.20 -9.90
N ARG A 190 2.87 -16.14 -10.07
CA ARG A 190 4.20 -16.04 -9.45
C ARG A 190 5.02 -14.87 -9.99
N ALA A 191 4.86 -14.53 -11.26
CA ALA A 191 5.52 -13.38 -11.86
C ALA A 191 5.10 -12.06 -11.19
N VAL A 192 3.82 -11.93 -10.81
CA VAL A 192 3.34 -10.76 -10.04
C VAL A 192 3.98 -10.74 -8.66
N GLN A 193 3.97 -11.86 -7.93
CA GLN A 193 4.62 -11.92 -6.62
C GLN A 193 6.10 -11.56 -6.68
N ASP A 194 6.82 -12.07 -7.68
CA ASP A 194 8.26 -11.81 -7.86
C ASP A 194 8.51 -10.32 -8.17
N ALA A 195 7.73 -9.73 -9.07
CA ALA A 195 7.83 -8.31 -9.40
C ALA A 195 7.55 -7.39 -8.20
N LEU A 196 6.59 -7.76 -7.34
CA LEU A 196 6.28 -6.99 -6.13
C LEU A 196 7.40 -7.12 -5.08
N LEU A 197 8.01 -8.29 -4.93
CA LEU A 197 9.19 -8.44 -4.07
C LEU A 197 10.39 -7.63 -4.59
N ASP A 198 10.56 -7.50 -5.90
CA ASP A 198 11.60 -6.64 -6.49
C ASP A 198 11.32 -5.15 -6.23
N VAL A 199 10.05 -4.73 -6.24
CA VAL A 199 9.63 -3.39 -5.79
C VAL A 199 9.98 -3.15 -4.33
N THR A 200 9.65 -4.09 -3.44
CA THR A 200 10.00 -4.00 -2.02
C THR A 200 11.52 -3.87 -1.84
N ARG A 201 12.28 -4.71 -2.57
CA ARG A 201 13.74 -4.72 -2.54
C ARG A 201 14.34 -3.38 -2.95
N PHE A 202 13.79 -2.73 -3.98
CA PHE A 202 14.25 -1.42 -4.44
C PHE A 202 14.26 -0.35 -3.32
N TRP A 203 13.25 -0.38 -2.45
CA TRP A 203 13.13 0.55 -1.32
C TRP A 203 14.00 0.14 -0.13
N LEU A 204 14.11 -1.17 0.15
CA LEU A 204 15.05 -1.69 1.15
C LEU A 204 16.50 -1.31 0.83
N GLU A 205 16.91 -1.43 -0.44
CA GLU A 205 18.25 -1.03 -0.91
C GLU A 205 18.52 0.47 -0.78
N ARG A 206 17.47 1.29 -0.61
CA ARG A 206 17.55 2.74 -0.33
C ARG A 206 17.55 3.09 1.15
N GLY A 207 17.54 2.09 2.03
CA GLY A 207 17.62 2.30 3.47
C GLY A 207 16.28 2.50 4.17
N VAL A 208 15.17 2.11 3.55
CA VAL A 208 13.89 1.99 4.25
C VAL A 208 14.00 0.92 5.34
N ASP A 209 13.53 1.24 6.55
CA ASP A 209 13.60 0.38 7.74
C ASP A 209 12.35 -0.51 7.91
N GLY A 210 11.30 -0.29 7.12
CA GLY A 210 10.10 -1.12 7.13
C GLY A 210 8.95 -0.58 6.29
N PHE A 211 7.87 -1.35 6.24
CA PHE A 211 6.71 -1.03 5.40
C PHE A 211 5.42 -1.06 6.21
N ARG A 212 4.51 -0.14 5.90
CA ARG A 212 3.09 -0.31 6.21
C ARG A 212 2.44 -0.95 4.99
N LEU A 213 2.01 -2.20 5.15
CA LEU A 213 1.38 -2.97 4.07
C LEU A 213 -0.07 -2.56 3.93
N ASP A 214 -0.39 -1.82 2.87
CA ASP A 214 -1.76 -1.47 2.55
C ASP A 214 -2.56 -2.74 2.23
N THR A 215 -3.80 -2.78 2.74
CA THR A 215 -4.81 -3.81 2.43
C THR A 215 -4.24 -5.23 2.43
N ILE A 216 -3.36 -5.54 3.39
CA ILE A 216 -2.54 -6.77 3.42
C ILE A 216 -3.33 -8.08 3.25
N ASN A 217 -4.60 -8.09 3.63
CA ASN A 217 -5.49 -9.25 3.52
C ASN A 217 -6.28 -9.31 2.19
N PHE A 218 -6.07 -8.41 1.24
CA PHE A 218 -6.78 -8.35 -0.06
C PHE A 218 -5.97 -8.95 -1.22
N TYR A 219 -4.69 -9.26 -1.04
CA TYR A 219 -3.79 -9.72 -2.11
C TYR A 219 -4.34 -10.90 -2.92
N PHE A 220 -4.98 -11.87 -2.26
CA PHE A 220 -5.56 -13.03 -2.92
C PHE A 220 -7.08 -12.99 -2.87
N HIS A 221 -7.69 -13.41 -3.99
CA HIS A 221 -9.12 -13.68 -4.15
C HIS A 221 -9.33 -15.19 -4.44
N SER A 222 -10.56 -15.68 -4.29
CA SER A 222 -10.90 -17.07 -4.59
C SER A 222 -10.91 -17.32 -6.10
N GLN A 223 -10.15 -18.30 -6.58
CA GLN A 223 -10.09 -18.63 -8.02
C GLN A 223 -11.42 -19.14 -8.59
N GLY A 224 -12.30 -19.67 -7.74
CA GLY A 224 -13.64 -20.11 -8.13
C GLY A 224 -14.60 -18.94 -8.42
N LEU A 225 -14.21 -17.71 -8.04
CA LEU A 225 -15.03 -16.50 -8.17
C LEU A 225 -16.43 -16.67 -7.55
N GLU A 226 -16.54 -17.40 -6.44
CA GLU A 226 -17.81 -17.68 -5.79
C GLU A 226 -18.45 -16.40 -5.24
N ASP A 227 -19.78 -16.34 -5.28
CA ASP A 227 -20.54 -15.27 -4.62
C ASP A 227 -20.27 -15.30 -3.10
N ASN A 228 -20.04 -14.12 -2.52
CA ASN A 228 -20.01 -13.97 -1.07
C ASN A 228 -21.42 -14.17 -0.47
N PRO A 229 -21.55 -14.89 0.66
CA PRO A 229 -22.82 -14.98 1.36
C PRO A 229 -23.22 -13.63 1.98
N PRO A 230 -24.52 -13.41 2.26
CA PRO A 230 -24.94 -12.21 2.98
C PRO A 230 -24.50 -12.26 4.45
N LEU A 231 -24.04 -11.14 4.99
CA LEU A 231 -23.75 -11.00 6.42
C LEU A 231 -25.08 -10.82 7.20
N PRO A 232 -25.32 -11.59 8.27
CA PRO A 232 -26.52 -11.45 9.09
C PRO A 232 -26.68 -10.02 9.64
N PRO A 233 -27.89 -9.43 9.65
CA PRO A 233 -28.10 -8.04 10.08
C PRO A 233 -27.51 -7.70 11.45
N GLU A 234 -27.54 -8.64 12.39
CA GLU A 234 -27.01 -8.51 13.75
C GLU A 234 -25.48 -8.47 13.83
N GLN A 235 -24.77 -8.87 12.77
CA GLN A 235 -23.31 -8.83 12.69
C GLN A 235 -22.80 -7.60 11.91
N ARG A 236 -23.69 -6.88 11.22
CA ARG A 236 -23.33 -5.69 10.44
C ARG A 236 -22.92 -4.56 11.37
N ASN A 237 -21.76 -3.99 11.11
CA ASN A 237 -21.19 -2.87 11.87
C ASN A 237 -20.43 -1.94 10.92
N ASP A 238 -19.83 -0.89 11.46
CA ASP A 238 -19.09 0.15 10.73
C ASP A 238 -17.56 -0.01 10.79
N GLN A 239 -17.06 -1.18 11.24
CA GLN A 239 -15.63 -1.42 11.39
C GLN A 239 -14.93 -1.68 10.04
N THR A 240 -15.64 -2.23 9.06
CA THR A 240 -15.07 -2.54 7.73
C THR A 240 -15.27 -1.39 6.75
N ALA A 241 -16.49 -0.84 6.69
CA ALA A 241 -16.82 0.35 5.92
C ALA A 241 -17.89 1.17 6.69
N PRO A 242 -18.12 2.45 6.36
CA PRO A 242 -19.22 3.22 6.97
C PRO A 242 -20.57 2.50 6.82
N SER A 243 -21.47 2.66 7.78
CA SER A 243 -22.76 1.93 7.84
C SER A 243 -23.66 2.11 6.61
N VAL A 244 -23.50 3.21 5.87
CA VAL A 244 -24.21 3.50 4.61
C VAL A 244 -23.68 2.68 3.43
N ASN A 245 -22.52 2.03 3.57
CA ASN A 245 -21.86 1.30 2.50
C ASN A 245 -22.45 -0.12 2.37
N PRO A 246 -22.97 -0.51 1.19
CA PRO A 246 -23.50 -1.85 0.97
C PRO A 246 -22.43 -2.94 1.04
N TYR A 247 -21.13 -2.62 1.03
CA TYR A 247 -20.05 -3.58 1.25
C TYR A 247 -20.29 -4.40 2.54
N ASN A 248 -20.75 -3.75 3.62
CA ASN A 248 -21.04 -4.40 4.92
C ASN A 248 -22.22 -5.40 4.89
N TYR A 249 -22.87 -5.63 3.75
CA TYR A 249 -23.98 -6.56 3.63
C TYR A 249 -23.51 -7.96 3.24
N GLN A 250 -22.23 -8.13 2.92
CA GLN A 250 -21.62 -9.41 2.55
C GLN A 250 -20.68 -9.90 3.65
N ASP A 251 -20.65 -11.22 3.83
CA ASP A 251 -19.58 -11.89 4.56
C ASP A 251 -18.46 -12.19 3.56
N HIS A 252 -17.34 -11.49 3.72
CA HIS A 252 -16.25 -11.41 2.75
C HIS A 252 -15.31 -12.61 2.82
N LEU A 253 -15.82 -13.77 2.37
CA LEU A 253 -15.13 -15.05 2.44
C LEU A 253 -14.26 -15.34 1.21
N TYR A 254 -14.68 -14.86 0.04
CA TYR A 254 -14.09 -15.27 -1.25
C TYR A 254 -13.34 -14.15 -1.96
N ASP A 255 -13.70 -12.89 -1.74
CA ASP A 255 -13.08 -11.72 -2.35
C ASP A 255 -11.74 -11.33 -1.71
N LYS A 256 -11.48 -11.77 -0.46
CA LYS A 256 -10.25 -11.48 0.27
C LYS A 256 -9.90 -12.54 1.31
N SER A 257 -8.79 -12.34 2.02
CA SER A 257 -8.35 -13.09 3.19
C SER A 257 -8.18 -14.60 2.93
N ARG A 258 -7.71 -14.91 1.72
CA ARG A 258 -7.52 -16.29 1.25
C ARG A 258 -6.26 -16.92 1.86
N PRO A 259 -6.28 -18.24 2.13
CA PRO A 259 -5.18 -18.91 2.84
C PRO A 259 -3.84 -18.84 2.11
N GLU A 260 -3.84 -18.76 0.78
CA GLU A 260 -2.65 -18.63 -0.06
C GLU A 260 -1.81 -17.38 0.28
N ASN A 261 -2.45 -16.35 0.84
CA ASN A 261 -1.77 -15.12 1.25
C ASN A 261 -0.68 -15.38 2.30
N LEU A 262 -0.88 -16.36 3.19
CA LEU A 262 0.14 -16.73 4.17
C LEU A 262 1.45 -17.15 3.48
N GLY A 263 1.36 -17.89 2.38
CA GLY A 263 2.54 -18.31 1.63
C GLY A 263 3.26 -17.15 0.93
N PHE A 264 2.54 -16.10 0.49
CA PHE A 264 3.18 -14.88 -0.01
C PHE A 264 3.83 -14.10 1.14
N LEU A 265 3.15 -13.96 2.28
CA LEU A 265 3.69 -13.25 3.44
C LEU A 265 4.96 -13.91 4.01
N GLU A 266 5.07 -15.24 3.93
CA GLU A 266 6.33 -15.95 4.25
C GLU A 266 7.48 -15.53 3.32
N ARG A 267 7.21 -15.40 2.02
CA ARG A 267 8.21 -14.93 1.03
C ARG A 267 8.57 -13.46 1.24
N PHE A 268 7.57 -12.62 1.48
CA PHE A 268 7.76 -11.21 1.79
C PHE A 268 8.61 -11.06 3.06
N ARG A 269 8.30 -11.83 4.11
CA ARG A 269 9.08 -11.85 5.34
C ARG A 269 10.51 -12.31 5.11
N ALA A 270 10.71 -13.36 4.30
CA ALA A 270 12.04 -13.86 3.97
C ALA A 270 12.89 -12.77 3.27
N LEU A 271 12.29 -11.96 2.41
CA LEU A 271 12.97 -10.78 1.83
C LEU A 271 13.38 -9.78 2.92
N LEU A 272 12.49 -9.43 3.85
CA LEU A 272 12.84 -8.50 4.93
C LEU A 272 13.98 -9.04 5.81
N ASP A 273 14.05 -10.36 6.02
CA ASP A 273 15.13 -10.99 6.79
C ASP A 273 16.52 -10.85 6.12
N GLU A 274 16.59 -10.53 4.83
CA GLU A 274 17.83 -10.20 4.13
C GLU A 274 18.36 -8.80 4.49
N TYR A 275 17.52 -7.91 5.04
CA TYR A 275 17.82 -6.51 5.34
C TYR A 275 17.55 -6.18 6.83
N PRO A 276 18.48 -6.52 7.74
CA PRO A 276 18.30 -6.25 9.16
C PRO A 276 18.36 -4.73 9.45
N ALA A 277 17.24 -4.17 9.91
CA ALA A 277 17.07 -2.77 10.30
C ALA A 277 17.36 -2.51 11.79
#